data_AF-A0A7Y5LGI8-F1
#
_entry.id   AF-A0A7Y5LGI8-F1
#
_cell.length_a   1.000
_cell.length_b   1.000
_cell.length_c   1.000
_cell.angle_alpha   90.00
_cell.angle_beta   90.00
_cell.angle_gamma   90.00
#
_symmetry.space_group_name_H-M   'P 1'
#
loop_
_entity.id
_entity.type
_entity.pdbx_description
1 polymer ?
#
loop_
_entity_poly.entity_id
_entity_poly.type
_entity_poly.pdbx_seq_one_letter_code
_entity_poly.pdbx_strand_id
1 'polypeptide(L)'
;MTPDTTIRSSAPLPDLETLDRSNSGWLSHSRRVAVLAMEVGTTLIEPAHRELLAQAALLHHYPTVFLKPDAWSRMLADLYGPEWRSLTGCEHSPEFPPAMVAEVLRALHSRRAGTASGPIGRIADLLEVCCLFDERLEFLPFEDIKLKEILTEFDLMASSGIFDAATIRALRRFPLASLEQVNRLMSHLPVFPAVAVRVLSTFRSSNSEVSPSQLEALAGNDQVLAGEIIHAANSCVYGVSRTISRLGEAIVYIGSDTARNLLIAAAMKPLFASVAMRDLWRHSLDVAQLAHTLAVKSDTADRDEAFLVGLVHDAGRLLLSLLPREIVELHARVTEQGGPALMADLLVSGVDHAELSAMVLKKWKFPEHLVEAAALHHKPELSREPLASILYLAEILSGAKEDIHAGTRIDAAMTRLHLTAQDLVDLSDRTSPAIDAIRGAA
;
A
#
# COMPACT_ATOMS: atom_id res chain seq x y z
N MET A 1 -9.50 -59.59 5.77
CA MET A 1 -8.56 -58.61 5.16
C MET A 1 -9.36 -57.75 4.20
N THR A 2 -9.86 -56.63 4.72
CA THR A 2 -10.49 -55.55 3.96
C THR A 2 -9.63 -54.32 4.20
N PRO A 3 -9.12 -53.65 3.15
CA PRO A 3 -8.24 -52.50 3.33
C PRO A 3 -9.09 -51.27 3.71
N ASP A 4 -8.75 -50.72 4.87
CA ASP A 4 -9.25 -49.46 5.40
C ASP A 4 -8.76 -48.32 4.51
N THR A 5 -9.68 -47.69 3.78
CA THR A 5 -9.45 -46.52 2.92
C THR A 5 -9.96 -45.29 3.66
N THR A 6 -9.23 -44.90 4.70
CA THR A 6 -9.39 -43.57 5.29
C THR A 6 -8.66 -42.56 4.41
N ILE A 7 -9.39 -42.02 3.44
CA ILE A 7 -9.04 -40.79 2.74
C ILE A 7 -8.92 -39.70 3.79
N ARG A 8 -7.69 -39.30 4.13
CA ARG A 8 -7.44 -38.07 4.88
C ARG A 8 -7.96 -36.93 4.03
N SER A 9 -9.07 -36.35 4.47
CA SER A 9 -9.60 -35.07 4.04
C SER A 9 -8.47 -34.05 3.99
N SER A 10 -7.97 -33.73 2.79
CA SER A 10 -7.18 -32.52 2.56
C SER A 10 -8.08 -31.34 2.93
N ALA A 11 -7.65 -30.52 3.87
CA ALA A 11 -8.24 -29.21 4.04
C ALA A 11 -8.21 -28.50 2.67
N PRO A 12 -9.28 -27.81 2.25
CA PRO A 12 -9.25 -27.02 1.03
C PRO A 12 -8.09 -26.03 1.13
N LEU A 13 -7.33 -25.90 0.03
CA LEU A 13 -6.29 -24.90 -0.12
C LEU A 13 -6.85 -23.52 0.28
N PRO A 14 -6.08 -22.64 0.94
CA PRO A 14 -6.40 -21.23 0.97
C PRO A 14 -6.53 -20.78 -0.48
N ASP A 15 -7.74 -20.40 -0.86
CA ASP A 15 -8.03 -20.00 -2.22
C ASP A 15 -7.28 -18.70 -2.50
N LEU A 16 -6.53 -18.60 -3.58
CA LEU A 16 -6.02 -17.29 -4.04
C LEU A 16 -7.19 -16.30 -4.21
N GLU A 17 -8.41 -16.79 -4.44
CA GLU A 17 -9.64 -15.98 -4.41
C GLU A 17 -9.90 -15.28 -3.04
N THR A 18 -9.39 -15.78 -1.91
CA THR A 18 -9.55 -15.13 -0.60
C THR A 18 -8.59 -13.96 -0.37
N LEU A 19 -7.42 -13.98 -1.02
CA LEU A 19 -6.55 -12.79 -1.16
C LEU A 19 -7.15 -11.78 -2.15
N ASP A 20 -7.96 -12.26 -3.10
CA ASP A 20 -8.49 -11.52 -4.26
C ASP A 20 -9.84 -10.80 -4.01
N ARG A 21 -10.81 -11.43 -3.33
CA ARG A 21 -12.22 -10.96 -3.26
C ARG A 21 -12.44 -9.62 -2.55
N SER A 22 -11.51 -9.18 -1.71
CA SER A 22 -11.65 -7.90 -1.00
C SER A 22 -11.10 -6.69 -1.77
N ASN A 23 -10.29 -6.94 -2.82
CA ASN A 23 -9.48 -5.92 -3.49
C ASN A 23 -9.57 -5.91 -5.03
N SER A 24 -10.05 -6.98 -5.68
CA SER A 24 -10.32 -6.98 -7.12
C SER A 24 -11.82 -6.91 -7.41
N GLY A 25 -12.16 -6.18 -8.48
CA GLY A 25 -13.52 -6.03 -8.97
C GLY A 25 -14.21 -4.72 -8.57
N TRP A 26 -15.46 -4.64 -9.02
CA TRP A 26 -16.30 -3.44 -8.98
C TRP A 26 -16.62 -2.92 -7.56
N LEU A 27 -16.47 -3.74 -6.50
CA LEU A 27 -16.59 -3.29 -5.10
C LEU A 27 -15.41 -2.39 -4.67
N SER A 28 -14.18 -2.76 -5.08
CA SER A 28 -12.98 -1.95 -4.83
C SER A 28 -13.10 -0.60 -5.54
N HIS A 29 -13.48 -0.63 -6.82
CA HIS A 29 -13.82 0.57 -7.59
C HIS A 29 -14.91 1.41 -6.91
N SER A 30 -16.02 0.81 -6.48
CA SER A 30 -17.11 1.53 -5.80
C SER A 30 -16.67 2.20 -4.51
N ARG A 31 -15.77 1.58 -3.74
CA ARG A 31 -15.16 2.22 -2.55
C ARG A 31 -14.32 3.42 -2.94
N ARG A 32 -13.41 3.28 -3.91
CA ARG A 32 -12.54 4.39 -4.35
C ARG A 32 -13.34 5.55 -4.91
N VAL A 33 -14.35 5.26 -5.74
CA VAL A 33 -15.31 6.26 -6.25
C VAL A 33 -16.04 6.95 -5.10
N ALA A 34 -16.48 6.23 -4.07
CA ALA A 34 -17.12 6.83 -2.91
C ALA A 34 -16.19 7.80 -2.16
N VAL A 35 -14.95 7.38 -1.87
CA VAL A 35 -13.96 8.25 -1.21
C VAL A 35 -13.66 9.49 -2.06
N LEU A 36 -13.43 9.30 -3.37
CA LEU A 36 -13.18 10.41 -4.29
C LEU A 36 -14.36 11.37 -4.36
N ALA A 37 -15.58 10.84 -4.49
CA ALA A 37 -16.79 11.63 -4.60
C ALA A 37 -17.06 12.43 -3.32
N MET A 38 -16.79 11.84 -2.15
CA MET A 38 -16.90 12.55 -0.88
C MET A 38 -15.91 13.71 -0.79
N GLU A 39 -14.66 13.52 -1.21
CA GLU A 39 -13.63 14.56 -1.18
C GLU A 39 -13.88 15.67 -2.22
N VAL A 40 -14.11 15.31 -3.49
CA VAL A 40 -14.42 16.27 -4.58
C VAL A 40 -15.75 16.98 -4.31
N GLY A 41 -16.74 16.24 -3.81
CA GLY A 41 -18.09 16.74 -3.51
C GLY A 41 -18.17 17.69 -2.33
N THR A 42 -17.11 17.84 -1.52
CA THR A 42 -17.08 18.67 -0.31
C THR A 42 -17.62 20.09 -0.54
N THR A 43 -17.34 20.68 -1.71
CA THR A 43 -17.76 22.06 -2.07
C THR A 43 -18.96 22.13 -3.01
N LEU A 44 -19.38 21.00 -3.59
CA LEU A 44 -20.42 20.93 -4.61
C LEU A 44 -21.75 20.43 -4.06
N ILE A 45 -21.69 19.56 -3.03
CA ILE A 45 -22.83 18.88 -2.45
C ILE A 45 -23.07 19.41 -1.04
N GLU A 46 -24.29 19.91 -0.82
CA GLU A 46 -24.73 20.39 0.48
C GLU A 46 -24.62 19.27 1.54
N PRO A 47 -24.28 19.58 2.80
CA PRO A 47 -24.10 18.57 3.85
C PRO A 47 -25.30 17.61 3.98
N ALA A 48 -26.52 18.11 3.80
CA ALA A 48 -27.75 17.30 3.87
C ALA A 48 -27.85 16.20 2.79
N HIS A 49 -27.11 16.31 1.68
CA HIS A 49 -27.14 15.35 0.56
C HIS A 49 -25.88 14.48 0.47
N ARG A 50 -24.93 14.62 1.38
CA ARG A 50 -23.68 13.84 1.38
C ARG A 50 -23.91 12.34 1.57
N GLU A 51 -24.87 11.99 2.42
CA GLU A 51 -25.23 10.59 2.65
C GLU A 51 -25.98 9.96 1.45
N LEU A 52 -26.65 10.78 0.64
CA LEU A 52 -27.21 10.34 -0.64
C LEU A 52 -26.09 10.10 -1.67
N LEU A 53 -25.10 10.99 -1.73
CA LEU A 53 -23.90 10.81 -2.58
C LEU A 53 -23.15 9.54 -2.20
N ALA A 54 -22.89 9.33 -0.90
CA ALA A 54 -22.21 8.16 -0.36
C ALA A 54 -22.87 6.85 -0.78
N GLN A 55 -24.18 6.72 -0.55
CA GLN A 55 -24.94 5.51 -0.93
C GLN A 55 -24.96 5.31 -2.44
N ALA A 56 -25.14 6.37 -3.22
CA ALA A 56 -25.12 6.28 -4.67
C ALA A 56 -23.73 5.87 -5.20
N ALA A 57 -22.65 6.41 -4.63
CA ALA A 57 -21.28 6.07 -5.00
C ALA A 57 -20.96 4.61 -4.69
N LEU A 58 -21.36 4.10 -3.53
CA LEU A 58 -21.14 2.70 -3.17
C LEU A 58 -21.99 1.73 -4.01
N LEU A 59 -23.07 2.18 -4.63
CA LEU A 59 -24.03 1.30 -5.29
C LEU A 59 -24.16 1.51 -6.80
N HIS A 60 -23.31 2.31 -7.43
CA HIS A 60 -23.49 2.74 -8.81
C HIS A 60 -23.40 1.62 -9.87
N HIS A 61 -22.83 0.47 -9.54
CA HIS A 61 -22.84 -0.74 -10.38
C HIS A 61 -24.01 -1.69 -10.09
N TYR A 62 -24.79 -1.44 -9.03
CA TYR A 62 -25.94 -2.28 -8.72
C TYR A 62 -27.15 -1.90 -9.57
N PRO A 63 -27.93 -2.88 -10.04
CA PRO A 63 -29.18 -2.60 -10.71
C PRO A 63 -30.11 -1.79 -9.80
N THR A 64 -30.87 -0.88 -10.40
CA THR A 64 -31.82 0.02 -9.71
C THR A 64 -33.06 -0.76 -9.24
N VAL A 65 -32.86 -1.73 -8.35
CA VAL A 65 -33.90 -2.60 -7.80
C VAL A 65 -34.58 -1.88 -6.64
N PHE A 66 -35.91 -1.91 -6.62
CA PHE A 66 -36.70 -1.39 -5.52
C PHE A 66 -36.62 -2.34 -4.32
N LEU A 67 -35.57 -2.20 -3.51
CA LEU A 67 -35.46 -2.87 -2.22
C LEU A 67 -36.25 -2.10 -1.15
N LYS A 68 -36.80 -2.82 -0.17
CA LYS A 68 -37.30 -2.22 1.07
C LYS A 68 -36.12 -1.65 1.88
N PRO A 69 -36.32 -0.61 2.71
CA PRO A 69 -35.23 -0.01 3.51
C PRO A 69 -34.39 -1.02 4.29
N ASP A 70 -35.00 -1.95 5.03
CA ASP A 70 -34.24 -2.95 5.80
C ASP A 70 -33.36 -3.87 4.93
N ALA A 71 -33.84 -4.22 3.74
CA ALA A 71 -33.07 -5.03 2.79
C ALA A 71 -31.91 -4.23 2.16
N TRP A 72 -32.08 -2.91 2.02
CA TRP A 72 -31.07 -1.99 1.52
C TRP A 72 -29.92 -1.80 2.51
N SER A 73 -30.24 -1.49 3.77
CA SER A 73 -29.23 -1.36 4.82
C SER A 73 -28.47 -2.66 5.03
N ARG A 74 -29.17 -3.81 4.97
CA ARG A 74 -28.53 -5.13 5.00
C ARG A 74 -27.63 -5.37 3.80
N MET A 75 -28.02 -4.98 2.59
CA MET A 75 -27.19 -5.11 1.39
C MET A 75 -25.89 -4.31 1.54
N LEU A 76 -25.96 -3.03 1.94
CA LEU A 76 -24.75 -2.23 2.19
C LEU A 76 -23.83 -2.87 3.24
N ALA A 77 -24.40 -3.40 4.33
CA ALA A 77 -23.63 -4.10 5.36
C ALA A 77 -23.01 -5.41 4.87
N ASP A 78 -23.72 -6.19 4.06
CA ASP A 78 -23.22 -7.45 3.48
C ASP A 78 -22.04 -7.20 2.50
N LEU A 79 -22.03 -6.05 1.81
CA LEU A 79 -21.05 -5.71 0.78
C LEU A 79 -19.81 -4.99 1.31
N TYR A 80 -20.04 -4.06 2.23
CA TYR A 80 -19.03 -3.12 2.71
C TYR A 80 -18.71 -3.30 4.20
N GLY A 81 -19.36 -4.25 4.86
CA GLY A 81 -19.23 -4.50 6.29
C GLY A 81 -20.22 -3.67 7.12
N PRO A 82 -20.42 -4.02 8.40
CA PRO A 82 -21.38 -3.36 9.27
C PRO A 82 -21.04 -1.88 9.51
N GLU A 83 -19.78 -1.50 9.35
CA GLU A 83 -19.29 -0.13 9.53
C GLU A 83 -19.17 0.64 8.21
N TRP A 84 -19.84 0.22 7.13
CA TRP A 84 -19.69 0.85 5.80
C TRP A 84 -19.81 2.38 5.76
N ARG A 85 -20.53 3.00 6.71
CA ARG A 85 -20.66 4.46 6.82
C ARG A 85 -19.36 5.16 7.21
N SER A 86 -18.43 4.48 7.88
CA SER A 86 -17.11 5.03 8.17
C SER A 86 -16.29 5.21 6.90
N LEU A 87 -16.56 4.41 5.85
CA LEU A 87 -15.93 4.53 4.53
C LEU A 87 -16.30 5.84 3.80
N THR A 88 -17.31 6.57 4.27
CA THR A 88 -17.77 7.81 3.63
C THR A 88 -17.84 8.99 4.59
N GLY A 89 -17.49 8.80 5.88
CA GLY A 89 -17.58 9.82 6.92
C GLY A 89 -19.02 10.27 7.22
N CYS A 90 -20.00 9.37 7.04
CA CYS A 90 -21.42 9.64 7.22
C CYS A 90 -22.04 8.86 8.39
N GLU A 91 -21.25 8.49 9.40
CA GLU A 91 -21.64 7.62 10.53
C GLU A 91 -22.86 8.14 11.30
N HIS A 92 -23.05 9.46 11.32
CA HIS A 92 -24.12 10.14 12.04
C HIS A 92 -25.26 10.63 11.14
N SER A 93 -25.18 10.39 9.82
CA SER A 93 -26.19 10.82 8.86
C SER A 93 -27.32 9.80 8.74
N PRO A 94 -28.59 10.24 8.65
CA PRO A 94 -29.70 9.33 8.39
C PRO A 94 -29.61 8.77 6.97
N GLU A 95 -29.84 7.45 6.82
CA GLU A 95 -29.90 6.81 5.50
C GLU A 95 -31.00 7.42 4.62
N PHE A 96 -30.70 7.59 3.34
CA PHE A 96 -31.69 8.00 2.35
C PHE A 96 -32.52 6.79 1.90
N PRO A 97 -33.83 6.97 1.61
CA PRO A 97 -34.66 5.89 1.11
C PRO A 97 -34.08 5.31 -0.19
N PRO A 98 -34.17 3.99 -0.42
CA PRO A 98 -33.66 3.34 -1.64
C PRO A 98 -34.21 3.96 -2.94
N ALA A 99 -35.42 4.50 -2.90
CA ALA A 99 -36.05 5.18 -4.02
C ALA A 99 -35.25 6.43 -4.48
N MET A 100 -34.73 7.23 -3.54
CA MET A 100 -33.94 8.41 -3.87
C MET A 100 -32.57 8.04 -4.41
N VAL A 101 -31.92 7.03 -3.84
CA VAL A 101 -30.65 6.52 -4.39
C VAL A 101 -30.87 5.98 -5.81
N ALA A 102 -31.94 5.22 -6.04
CA ALA A 102 -32.29 4.72 -7.36
C ALA A 102 -32.57 5.83 -8.39
N GLU A 103 -33.07 7.00 -7.96
CA GLU A 103 -33.20 8.16 -8.85
C GLU A 103 -31.84 8.72 -9.29
N VAL A 104 -30.87 8.81 -8.38
CA VAL A 104 -29.48 9.17 -8.72
C VAL A 104 -28.88 8.17 -9.70
N LEU A 105 -29.00 6.87 -9.41
CA LEU A 105 -28.44 5.83 -10.27
C LEU A 105 -29.09 5.81 -11.67
N ARG A 106 -30.41 6.02 -11.75
CA ARG A 106 -31.09 6.21 -13.03
C ARG A 106 -30.56 7.43 -13.77
N ALA A 107 -30.36 8.55 -13.09
CA ALA A 107 -29.80 9.75 -13.69
C ALA A 107 -28.38 9.50 -14.23
N LEU A 108 -27.54 8.78 -13.48
CA LEU A 108 -26.19 8.37 -13.88
C LEU A 108 -26.21 7.48 -15.14
N HIS A 109 -27.03 6.43 -15.18
CA HIS A 109 -27.01 5.45 -16.29
C HIS A 109 -27.76 5.89 -17.56
N SER A 110 -28.71 6.82 -17.47
CA SER A 110 -29.64 7.13 -18.57
C SER A 110 -29.18 8.21 -19.57
N ARG A 111 -27.95 8.72 -19.44
CA ARG A 111 -27.35 9.85 -20.18
C ARG A 111 -28.24 10.48 -21.27
N ARG A 112 -29.00 11.50 -20.84
CA ARG A 112 -29.03 12.80 -21.52
C ARG A 112 -28.67 13.84 -20.46
N ALA A 113 -27.58 14.55 -20.66
CA ALA A 113 -27.20 15.69 -19.83
C ALA A 113 -28.43 16.62 -19.63
N GLY A 114 -28.75 16.96 -18.38
CA GLY A 114 -29.76 17.96 -18.03
C GLY A 114 -31.19 17.47 -17.72
N THR A 115 -31.46 16.17 -17.53
CA THR A 115 -32.82 15.71 -17.17
C THR A 115 -33.12 15.71 -15.66
N ALA A 116 -32.10 15.64 -14.80
CA ALA A 116 -32.26 15.76 -13.36
C ALA A 116 -31.77 17.15 -12.89
N SER A 117 -32.69 18.09 -12.67
CA SER A 117 -32.37 19.35 -12.00
C SER A 117 -32.24 19.16 -10.49
N GLY A 118 -31.38 19.94 -9.83
CA GLY A 118 -31.28 19.95 -8.37
C GLY A 118 -30.25 18.96 -7.82
N PRO A 119 -30.40 18.46 -6.58
CA PRO A 119 -29.37 17.65 -5.91
C PRO A 119 -29.09 16.32 -6.61
N ILE A 120 -30.09 15.67 -7.21
CA ILE A 120 -29.95 14.37 -7.87
C ILE A 120 -29.03 14.46 -9.09
N GLY A 121 -29.24 15.44 -9.98
CA GLY A 121 -28.39 15.62 -11.16
C GLY A 121 -26.98 16.01 -10.79
N ARG A 122 -26.79 16.93 -9.82
CA ARG A 122 -25.47 17.31 -9.33
C ARG A 122 -24.69 16.10 -8.79
N ILE A 123 -25.35 15.20 -8.06
CA ILE A 123 -24.74 13.97 -7.56
C ILE A 123 -24.40 13.04 -8.73
N ALA A 124 -25.31 12.82 -9.68
CA ALA A 124 -25.06 11.95 -10.84
C ALA A 124 -23.88 12.46 -11.70
N ASP A 125 -23.83 13.76 -12.00
CA ASP A 125 -22.75 14.40 -12.76
C ASP A 125 -21.40 14.28 -12.03
N LEU A 126 -21.39 14.47 -10.70
CA LEU A 126 -20.19 14.28 -9.87
C LEU A 126 -19.72 12.83 -9.90
N LEU A 127 -20.63 11.87 -9.68
CA LEU A 127 -20.32 10.45 -9.68
C LEU A 127 -19.74 10.00 -11.01
N GLU A 128 -20.29 10.49 -12.11
CA GLU A 128 -19.78 10.17 -13.44
C GLU A 128 -18.33 10.61 -13.64
N VAL A 129 -17.99 11.84 -13.22
CA VAL A 129 -16.62 12.34 -13.24
C VAL A 129 -15.72 11.49 -12.34
N CYS A 130 -16.18 11.12 -11.14
CA CYS A 130 -15.42 10.31 -10.20
C CYS A 130 -15.19 8.87 -10.69
N CYS A 131 -16.19 8.22 -11.30
CA CYS A 131 -16.06 6.91 -11.93
C CYS A 131 -15.02 6.95 -13.03
N LEU A 132 -15.14 7.89 -13.97
CA LEU A 132 -14.20 8.00 -15.07
C LEU A 132 -12.78 8.32 -14.57
N PHE A 133 -12.65 9.19 -13.56
CA PHE A 133 -11.33 9.53 -13.02
C PHE A 133 -10.68 8.34 -12.34
N ASP A 134 -11.44 7.59 -11.51
CA ASP A 134 -10.95 6.37 -10.88
C ASP A 134 -10.54 5.32 -11.92
N GLU A 135 -11.31 5.14 -12.99
CA GLU A 135 -10.94 4.28 -14.12
C GLU A 135 -9.61 4.73 -14.74
N ARG A 136 -9.41 6.03 -15.00
CA ARG A 136 -8.12 6.54 -15.50
C ARG A 136 -6.97 6.28 -14.51
N LEU A 137 -7.21 6.35 -13.20
CA LEU A 137 -6.20 6.00 -12.19
C LEU A 137 -5.85 4.51 -12.22
N GLU A 138 -6.84 3.62 -12.37
CA GLU A 138 -6.64 2.17 -12.47
C GLU A 138 -5.77 1.78 -13.68
N PHE A 139 -5.82 2.58 -14.75
CA PHE A 139 -4.99 2.38 -15.94
C PHE A 139 -3.60 3.03 -15.89
N LEU A 140 -3.28 3.90 -14.90
CA LEU A 140 -1.97 4.55 -14.76
C LEU A 140 -0.75 3.61 -14.76
N PRO A 141 -0.86 2.35 -14.34
CA PRO A 141 0.27 1.42 -14.46
C PRO A 141 0.46 0.86 -15.86
N PHE A 142 -0.61 0.79 -16.67
CA PHE A 142 -0.59 0.27 -18.05
C PHE A 142 -0.36 1.37 -19.08
N GLU A 143 -0.69 2.61 -18.71
CA GLU A 143 -0.47 3.80 -19.51
C GLU A 143 0.68 4.61 -18.89
N ASP A 144 1.75 4.88 -19.65
CA ASP A 144 2.84 5.77 -19.21
C ASP A 144 2.41 7.24 -19.28
N ILE A 145 1.30 7.56 -18.60
CA ILE A 145 0.75 8.90 -18.46
C ILE A 145 0.85 9.35 -17.01
N LYS A 146 0.93 10.66 -16.81
CA LYS A 146 0.99 11.26 -15.47
C LYS A 146 -0.37 11.84 -15.07
N LEU A 147 -0.62 11.99 -13.77
CA LEU A 147 -1.88 12.57 -13.26
C LEU A 147 -2.24 13.92 -13.90
N LYS A 148 -1.23 14.77 -14.15
CA LYS A 148 -1.41 16.07 -14.82
C LYS A 148 -2.03 15.95 -16.21
N GLU A 149 -1.75 14.87 -16.94
CA GLU A 149 -2.26 14.61 -18.28
C GLU A 149 -3.71 14.17 -18.22
N ILE A 150 -4.04 13.25 -17.30
CA ILE A 150 -5.43 12.89 -16.97
C ILE A 150 -6.25 14.15 -16.66
N LEU A 151 -5.77 14.99 -15.73
CA LEU A 151 -6.47 16.23 -15.38
C LEU A 151 -6.65 17.19 -16.56
N THR A 152 -5.73 17.18 -17.53
CA THR A 152 -5.85 17.98 -18.76
C THR A 152 -6.94 17.42 -19.68
N GLU A 153 -7.09 16.09 -19.78
CA GLU A 153 -8.22 15.46 -20.49
C GLU A 153 -9.57 15.90 -19.91
N PHE A 154 -9.69 15.94 -18.58
CA PHE A 154 -10.91 16.40 -17.91
C PHE A 154 -11.21 17.89 -18.16
N ASP A 155 -10.19 18.75 -18.21
CA ASP A 155 -10.38 20.16 -18.59
C ASP A 155 -10.92 20.31 -20.02
N LEU A 156 -10.45 19.48 -20.95
CA LEU A 156 -10.93 19.45 -22.34
C LEU A 156 -12.38 18.98 -22.41
N MET A 157 -12.75 17.97 -21.61
CA MET A 157 -14.14 17.50 -21.50
C MET A 157 -15.06 18.59 -20.93
N ALA A 158 -14.61 19.34 -19.92
CA ALA A 158 -15.35 20.49 -19.38
C ALA A 158 -15.54 21.58 -20.44
N SER A 159 -14.47 21.92 -21.16
CA SER A 159 -14.47 22.97 -22.20
C SER A 159 -15.35 22.60 -23.39
N SER A 160 -15.54 21.30 -23.65
CA SER A 160 -16.40 20.75 -24.69
C SER A 160 -17.86 20.60 -24.23
N GLY A 161 -18.19 20.95 -22.98
CA GLY A 161 -19.52 20.82 -22.41
C GLY A 161 -19.93 19.37 -22.10
N ILE A 162 -18.98 18.44 -22.05
CA ILE A 162 -19.24 17.03 -21.68
C ILE A 162 -19.51 16.93 -20.17
N PHE A 163 -18.77 17.67 -19.36
CA PHE A 163 -18.92 17.72 -17.90
C PHE A 163 -19.11 19.15 -17.39
N ASP A 164 -19.79 19.28 -16.25
CA ASP A 164 -19.93 20.55 -15.57
C ASP A 164 -18.56 21.10 -15.12
N ALA A 165 -18.32 22.37 -15.43
CA ALA A 165 -17.05 23.01 -15.15
C ALA A 165 -16.80 23.20 -13.65
N ALA A 166 -17.83 23.27 -12.79
CA ALA A 166 -17.64 23.32 -11.34
C ALA A 166 -17.16 21.98 -10.80
N THR A 167 -17.70 20.87 -11.30
CA THR A 167 -17.23 19.51 -10.98
C THR A 167 -15.75 19.34 -11.32
N ILE A 168 -15.36 19.71 -12.54
CA ILE A 168 -13.94 19.61 -12.95
C ILE A 168 -13.05 20.55 -12.15
N ARG A 169 -13.47 21.78 -11.83
CA ARG A 169 -12.71 22.67 -10.94
C ARG A 169 -12.52 22.09 -9.54
N ALA A 170 -13.51 21.40 -8.99
CA ALA A 170 -13.39 20.76 -7.69
C ALA A 170 -12.37 19.59 -7.74
N LEU A 171 -12.39 18.79 -8.80
CA LEU A 171 -11.38 17.75 -9.04
C LEU A 171 -9.97 18.35 -9.18
N ARG A 172 -9.84 19.47 -9.91
CA ARG A 172 -8.57 20.19 -10.13
C ARG A 172 -8.00 20.87 -8.89
N ARG A 173 -8.69 20.83 -7.75
CA ARG A 173 -8.09 21.18 -6.45
C ARG A 173 -6.97 20.22 -6.08
N PHE A 174 -7.01 18.99 -6.60
CA PHE A 174 -5.96 17.99 -6.42
C PHE A 174 -4.94 18.04 -7.58
N PRO A 175 -3.63 17.84 -7.31
CA PRO A 175 -3.05 17.58 -6.00
C PRO A 175 -3.00 18.83 -5.09
N LEU A 176 -3.13 18.63 -3.77
CA LEU A 176 -3.11 19.74 -2.80
C LEU A 176 -1.73 20.40 -2.65
N ALA A 177 -0.66 19.63 -2.82
CA ALA A 177 0.72 20.09 -2.82
C ALA A 177 1.33 19.88 -4.20
N SER A 178 2.06 20.88 -4.68
CA SER A 178 2.89 20.74 -5.87
C SER A 178 4.11 19.85 -5.60
N LEU A 179 4.59 19.15 -6.62
CA LEU A 179 5.83 18.39 -6.54
C LEU A 179 7.03 19.26 -6.10
N GLU A 180 7.05 20.54 -6.46
CA GLU A 180 8.07 21.48 -5.99
C GLU A 180 8.01 21.69 -4.46
N GLN A 181 6.81 21.80 -3.88
CA GLN A 181 6.64 21.86 -2.42
C GLN A 181 7.18 20.59 -1.75
N VAL A 182 6.83 19.41 -2.27
CA VAL A 182 7.31 18.12 -1.75
C VAL A 182 8.83 18.03 -1.84
N ASN A 183 9.41 18.45 -2.97
CA ASN A 183 10.86 18.41 -3.19
C ASN A 183 11.63 19.29 -2.20
N ARG A 184 11.07 20.43 -1.79
CA ARG A 184 11.68 21.27 -0.75
C ARG A 184 11.71 20.58 0.61
N LEU A 185 10.80 19.65 0.90
CA LEU A 185 10.80 18.88 2.15
C LEU A 185 11.96 17.90 2.22
N MET A 186 12.58 17.52 1.10
CA MET A 186 13.75 16.64 1.10
C MET A 186 14.85 17.13 2.04
N SER A 187 15.08 18.44 2.19
CA SER A 187 16.11 18.98 3.09
C SER A 187 15.87 18.68 4.57
N HIS A 188 14.63 18.34 4.95
CA HIS A 188 14.23 18.03 6.32
C HIS A 188 14.33 16.54 6.63
N LEU A 189 14.57 15.70 5.62
CA LEU A 189 14.78 14.27 5.85
C LEU A 189 16.08 14.04 6.64
N PRO A 190 16.06 13.07 7.57
CA PRO A 190 17.28 12.65 8.27
C PRO A 190 18.35 12.16 7.29
N VAL A 191 19.60 12.27 7.70
CA VAL A 191 20.73 11.74 6.95
C VAL A 191 20.72 10.22 7.04
N PHE A 192 20.91 9.54 5.92
CA PHE A 192 20.99 8.08 5.88
C PHE A 192 22.11 7.57 6.81
N PRO A 193 21.82 6.66 7.74
CA PRO A 193 22.80 6.09 8.67
C PRO A 193 23.93 5.38 7.92
N ALA A 194 25.14 5.95 8.01
CA ALA A 194 26.34 5.42 7.35
C ALA A 194 26.64 3.97 7.74
N VAL A 195 26.16 3.51 8.90
CA VAL A 195 26.31 2.12 9.34
C VAL A 195 25.59 1.15 8.40
N ALA A 196 24.39 1.47 7.91
CA ALA A 196 23.72 0.59 6.95
C ALA A 196 24.51 0.47 5.63
N VAL A 197 25.07 1.59 5.13
CA VAL A 197 25.96 1.55 3.94
C VAL A 197 27.19 0.68 4.21
N ARG A 198 27.81 0.81 5.38
CA ARG A 198 28.99 0.00 5.75
C ARG A 198 28.66 -1.49 5.82
N VAL A 199 27.55 -1.84 6.45
CA VAL A 199 27.04 -3.22 6.51
C VAL A 199 26.89 -3.76 5.08
N LEU A 200 26.13 -3.08 4.21
CA LEU A 200 25.95 -3.49 2.81
C LEU A 200 27.25 -3.58 2.00
N SER A 201 28.11 -2.57 2.08
CA SER A 201 29.38 -2.52 1.33
C SER A 201 30.37 -3.61 1.73
N THR A 202 30.31 -4.07 2.98
CA THR A 202 31.13 -5.16 3.49
C THR A 202 30.76 -6.49 2.82
N PHE A 203 29.52 -6.64 2.36
CA PHE A 203 28.98 -7.91 1.88
C PHE A 203 28.87 -8.01 0.35
N ARG A 204 28.82 -6.89 -0.38
CA ARG A 204 28.88 -6.86 -1.86
C ARG A 204 30.20 -7.39 -2.45
N SER A 205 31.25 -7.53 -1.64
CA SER A 205 32.60 -7.90 -2.12
C SER A 205 32.91 -9.39 -2.04
N SER A 206 32.00 -10.20 -1.47
CA SER A 206 32.27 -11.61 -1.24
C SER A 206 31.02 -12.44 -1.53
N ASN A 207 31.04 -13.23 -2.60
CA ASN A 207 30.13 -14.37 -2.83
C ASN A 207 30.23 -15.45 -1.73
N SER A 208 30.77 -15.13 -0.55
CA SER A 208 30.93 -16.03 0.59
C SER A 208 29.95 -15.64 1.69
N GLU A 209 29.42 -16.65 2.39
CA GLU A 209 28.65 -16.47 3.62
C GLU A 209 29.34 -15.51 4.59
N VAL A 210 28.56 -14.60 5.18
CA VAL A 210 29.06 -13.61 6.12
C VAL A 210 29.56 -14.30 7.39
N SER A 211 30.82 -14.06 7.75
CA SER A 211 31.37 -14.67 8.96
C SER A 211 30.80 -14.00 10.22
N PRO A 212 30.50 -14.76 11.28
CA PRO A 212 30.09 -14.19 12.56
C PRO A 212 31.06 -13.13 13.10
N SER A 213 32.37 -13.31 12.84
CA SER A 213 33.42 -12.37 13.27
C SER A 213 33.36 -11.01 12.56
N GLN A 214 32.95 -10.97 11.28
CA GLN A 214 32.76 -9.70 10.56
C GLN A 214 31.56 -8.93 11.12
N LEU A 215 30.47 -9.63 11.42
CA LEU A 215 29.28 -9.03 12.04
C LEU A 215 29.57 -8.54 13.46
N GLU A 216 30.31 -9.31 14.25
CA GLU A 216 30.73 -8.91 15.58
C GLU A 216 31.61 -7.65 15.55
N ALA A 217 32.52 -7.53 14.58
CA ALA A 217 33.34 -6.33 14.42
C ALA A 217 32.52 -5.10 13.98
N LEU A 218 31.50 -5.29 13.14
CA LEU A 218 30.60 -4.20 12.72
C LEU A 218 29.72 -3.73 13.89
N ALA A 219 29.08 -4.66 14.58
CA ALA A 219 28.14 -4.41 15.66
C ALA A 219 28.84 -3.95 16.95
N GLY A 220 30.03 -4.48 17.25
CA GLY A 220 30.77 -4.20 18.49
C GLY A 220 31.23 -2.75 18.64
N ASN A 221 31.19 -1.95 17.55
CA ASN A 221 31.50 -0.52 17.58
C ASN A 221 30.28 0.36 17.89
N ASP A 222 29.09 -0.22 18.01
CA ASP A 222 27.85 0.50 18.31
C ASP A 222 27.05 -0.24 19.39
N GLN A 223 26.94 0.39 20.56
CA GLN A 223 26.26 -0.20 21.72
C GLN A 223 24.78 -0.50 21.47
N VAL A 224 24.11 0.27 20.61
CA VAL A 224 22.69 0.07 20.27
C VAL A 224 22.56 -1.18 19.40
N LEU A 225 23.39 -1.30 18.38
CA LEU A 225 23.39 -2.44 17.48
C LEU A 225 23.78 -3.75 18.19
N ALA A 226 24.80 -3.70 19.05
CA ALA A 226 25.17 -4.85 19.88
C ALA A 226 24.04 -5.25 20.84
N GLY A 227 23.36 -4.27 21.43
CA GLY A 227 22.20 -4.49 22.30
C GLY A 227 21.03 -5.15 21.58
N GLU A 228 20.69 -4.70 20.36
CA GLU A 228 19.61 -5.26 19.53
C GLU A 228 19.88 -6.73 19.17
N ILE A 229 21.12 -7.10 18.80
CA ILE A 229 21.49 -8.51 18.54
C ILE A 229 21.34 -9.37 19.81
N ILE A 230 21.87 -8.90 20.94
CA ILE A 230 21.80 -9.63 22.21
C ILE A 230 20.35 -9.77 22.66
N HIS A 231 19.54 -8.73 22.50
CA HIS A 231 18.12 -8.75 22.85
C HIS A 231 17.36 -9.77 21.99
N ALA A 232 17.56 -9.74 20.68
CA ALA A 232 16.95 -10.70 19.76
C ALA A 232 17.33 -12.15 20.10
N ALA A 233 18.61 -12.42 20.37
CA ALA A 233 19.09 -13.76 20.74
C ALA A 233 18.50 -14.29 22.07
N ASN A 234 18.09 -13.40 22.97
CA ASN A 234 17.45 -13.74 24.24
C ASN A 234 15.91 -13.71 24.18
N SER A 235 15.32 -13.40 23.03
CA SER A 235 13.86 -13.37 22.89
C SER A 235 13.25 -14.76 23.06
N CYS A 236 12.00 -14.80 23.56
CA CYS A 236 11.23 -16.03 23.83
C CYS A 236 11.21 -16.98 22.61
N VAL A 237 11.23 -16.41 21.42
CA VAL A 237 11.25 -17.08 20.12
C VAL A 237 12.34 -18.13 19.99
N TYR A 238 13.55 -17.84 20.44
CA TYR A 238 14.67 -18.76 20.27
C TYR A 238 14.75 -19.82 21.37
N GLY A 239 13.89 -19.72 22.39
CA GLY A 239 13.79 -20.73 23.45
C GLY A 239 15.10 -20.91 24.21
N VAL A 240 15.86 -19.83 24.41
CA VAL A 240 17.18 -19.91 25.02
C VAL A 240 17.07 -20.38 26.48
N SER A 241 17.75 -21.48 26.81
CA SER A 241 17.72 -22.06 28.16
C SER A 241 18.57 -21.28 29.18
N ARG A 242 19.45 -20.40 28.69
CA ARG A 242 20.31 -19.52 29.47
C ARG A 242 20.47 -18.16 28.80
N THR A 243 20.62 -17.09 29.57
CA THR A 243 20.84 -15.75 29.01
C THR A 243 22.19 -15.66 28.28
N ILE A 244 22.15 -15.26 27.01
CA ILE A 244 23.32 -14.97 26.19
C ILE A 244 23.76 -13.53 26.49
N SER A 245 25.05 -13.33 26.78
CA SER A 245 25.61 -12.01 27.16
C SER A 245 26.78 -11.56 26.29
N ARG A 246 27.22 -12.41 25.35
CA ARG A 246 28.35 -12.11 24.44
C ARG A 246 27.84 -11.96 23.01
N LEU A 247 28.35 -10.95 22.32
CA LEU A 247 27.90 -10.60 20.98
C LEU A 247 28.19 -11.70 19.96
N GLY A 248 29.42 -12.21 19.88
CA GLY A 248 29.74 -13.33 18.98
C GLY A 248 28.90 -14.59 19.25
N GLU A 249 28.58 -14.87 20.52
CA GLU A 249 27.70 -15.98 20.89
C GLU A 249 26.26 -15.76 20.40
N ALA A 250 25.74 -14.54 20.56
CA ALA A 250 24.41 -14.16 20.08
C ALA A 250 24.32 -14.30 18.55
N ILE A 251 25.34 -13.83 17.81
CA ILE A 251 25.40 -13.93 16.34
C ILE A 251 25.39 -15.39 15.88
N VAL A 252 26.22 -16.24 16.49
CA VAL A 252 26.25 -17.68 16.15
C VAL A 252 24.91 -18.34 16.46
N TYR A 253 24.25 -17.95 17.55
CA TYR A 253 23.00 -18.54 17.99
C TYR A 253 21.81 -18.22 17.08
N ILE A 254 21.65 -16.97 16.65
CA ILE A 254 20.56 -16.55 15.76
C ILE A 254 20.88 -16.75 14.26
N GLY A 255 22.15 -16.98 13.94
CA GLY A 255 22.69 -17.13 12.59
C GLY A 255 23.12 -15.81 11.95
N SER A 256 24.14 -15.88 11.08
CA SER A 256 24.72 -14.70 10.42
C SER A 256 23.72 -13.92 9.56
N ASP A 257 22.83 -14.60 8.84
CA ASP A 257 21.82 -13.94 7.98
C ASP A 257 20.83 -13.12 8.81
N THR A 258 20.30 -13.72 9.87
CA THR A 258 19.44 -13.02 10.81
C THR A 258 20.16 -11.84 11.44
N ALA A 259 21.35 -12.05 12.01
CA ALA A 259 22.13 -11.00 12.66
C ALA A 259 22.44 -9.83 11.70
N ARG A 260 22.72 -10.12 10.43
CA ARG A 260 22.92 -9.10 9.40
C ARG A 260 21.66 -8.28 9.16
N ASN A 261 20.52 -8.92 8.95
CA ASN A 261 19.24 -8.24 8.76
C ASN A 261 18.85 -7.39 9.98
N LEU A 262 19.11 -7.89 11.20
CA LEU A 262 18.93 -7.12 12.44
C LEU A 262 19.78 -5.84 12.45
N LEU A 263 21.05 -5.92 12.04
CA LEU A 263 21.93 -4.75 12.00
C LEU A 263 21.46 -3.69 10.99
N ILE A 264 21.03 -4.12 9.80
CA ILE A 264 20.47 -3.22 8.80
C ILE A 264 19.22 -2.55 9.36
N ALA A 265 18.29 -3.33 9.90
CA ALA A 265 17.05 -2.83 10.50
C ALA A 265 17.31 -1.84 11.64
N ALA A 266 18.14 -2.22 12.62
CA ALA A 266 18.46 -1.37 13.76
C ALA A 266 19.15 -0.06 13.34
N ALA A 267 20.00 -0.09 12.30
CA ALA A 267 20.60 1.11 11.75
C ALA A 267 19.57 2.03 11.08
N MET A 268 18.49 1.49 10.48
CA MET A 268 17.45 2.27 9.79
C MET A 268 16.33 2.77 10.70
N LYS A 269 16.05 2.08 11.80
CA LYS A 269 14.98 2.41 12.77
C LYS A 269 14.91 3.89 13.17
N PRO A 270 16.04 4.63 13.37
CA PRO A 270 15.98 6.06 13.69
C PRO A 270 15.35 6.94 12.61
N LEU A 271 15.35 6.52 11.33
CA LEU A 271 14.71 7.24 10.22
C LEU A 271 13.19 7.29 10.39
N PHE A 272 12.61 6.33 11.11
CA PHE A 272 11.18 6.14 11.32
C PHE A 272 10.78 6.40 12.79
N ALA A 273 11.61 7.13 13.55
CA ALA A 273 11.46 7.24 15.00
C ALA A 273 10.22 8.00 15.50
N SER A 274 9.50 8.71 14.63
CA SER A 274 8.29 9.43 15.06
C SER A 274 7.15 8.44 15.34
N VAL A 275 6.29 8.75 16.31
CA VAL A 275 5.13 7.91 16.67
C VAL A 275 4.22 7.62 15.48
N ALA A 276 4.05 8.61 14.58
CA ALA A 276 3.24 8.49 13.37
C ALA A 276 3.81 7.49 12.36
N MET A 277 5.12 7.19 12.44
CA MET A 277 5.82 6.31 11.49
C MET A 277 6.02 4.89 12.03
N ARG A 278 5.40 4.55 13.17
CA ARG A 278 5.49 3.18 13.73
C ARG A 278 4.86 2.14 12.81
N ASP A 279 3.70 2.44 12.24
CA ASP A 279 3.03 1.51 11.33
C ASP A 279 3.80 1.39 10.01
N LEU A 280 4.33 2.51 9.51
CA LEU A 280 5.24 2.52 8.36
C LEU A 280 6.49 1.64 8.62
N TRP A 281 7.12 1.79 9.78
CA TRP A 281 8.28 0.98 10.15
C TRP A 281 7.96 -0.51 10.21
N ARG A 282 6.80 -0.87 10.80
CA ARG A 282 6.35 -2.27 10.86
C ARG A 282 6.11 -2.82 9.47
N HIS A 283 5.42 -2.05 8.62
CA HIS A 283 5.20 -2.42 7.22
C HIS A 283 6.52 -2.62 6.47
N SER A 284 7.47 -1.68 6.56
CA SER A 284 8.77 -1.81 5.90
C SER A 284 9.57 -3.02 6.38
N LEU A 285 9.50 -3.37 7.67
CA LEU A 285 10.13 -4.59 8.19
C LEU A 285 9.49 -5.86 7.63
N ASP A 286 8.17 -5.87 7.51
CA ASP A 286 7.40 -7.01 7.01
C ASP A 286 7.71 -7.26 5.54
N VAL A 287 7.70 -6.19 4.73
CA VAL A 287 8.07 -6.23 3.32
C VAL A 287 9.54 -6.61 3.16
N ALA A 288 10.48 -6.06 3.94
CA ALA A 288 11.89 -6.44 3.90
C ALA A 288 12.10 -7.95 4.13
N GLN A 289 11.40 -8.54 5.10
CA GLN A 289 11.50 -9.95 5.42
C GLN A 289 10.91 -10.85 4.32
N LEU A 290 9.75 -10.47 3.79
CA LEU A 290 9.09 -11.18 2.70
C LEU A 290 9.95 -11.09 1.43
N ALA A 291 10.47 -9.90 1.11
CA ALA A 291 11.36 -9.67 -0.01
C ALA A 291 12.64 -10.51 0.08
N HIS A 292 13.28 -10.57 1.25
CA HIS A 292 14.42 -11.46 1.49
C HIS A 292 14.06 -12.92 1.23
N THR A 293 12.92 -13.38 1.76
CA THR A 293 12.49 -14.79 1.62
C THR A 293 12.16 -15.14 0.18
N LEU A 294 11.49 -14.23 -0.53
CA LEU A 294 11.20 -14.35 -1.97
C LEU A 294 12.49 -14.37 -2.80
N ALA A 295 13.47 -13.54 -2.47
CA ALA A 295 14.78 -13.55 -3.13
C ALA A 295 15.51 -14.89 -2.92
N VAL A 296 15.53 -15.42 -1.69
CA VAL A 296 16.11 -16.74 -1.40
C VAL A 296 15.39 -17.85 -2.17
N LYS A 297 14.06 -17.81 -2.23
CA LYS A 297 13.28 -18.87 -2.86
C LYS A 297 13.32 -18.83 -4.39
N SER A 298 13.31 -17.63 -4.98
CA SER A 298 13.37 -17.46 -6.44
C SER A 298 14.78 -17.57 -7.01
N ASP A 299 15.81 -17.26 -6.21
CA ASP A 299 17.22 -17.17 -6.64
C ASP A 299 17.41 -16.24 -7.85
N THR A 300 16.58 -15.19 -7.95
CA THR A 300 16.61 -14.22 -9.07
C THR A 300 17.27 -12.90 -8.73
N ALA A 301 17.41 -12.58 -7.44
CA ALA A 301 18.00 -11.34 -6.95
C ALA A 301 18.84 -11.59 -5.70
N ASP A 302 19.75 -10.67 -5.40
CA ASP A 302 20.48 -10.70 -4.15
C ASP A 302 19.54 -10.49 -2.96
N ARG A 303 19.55 -11.44 -2.01
CA ARG A 303 18.68 -11.45 -0.84
C ARG A 303 18.90 -10.29 0.13
N ASP A 304 20.11 -9.76 0.20
CA ASP A 304 20.45 -8.64 1.08
C ASP A 304 20.00 -7.32 0.45
N GLU A 305 20.17 -7.18 -0.86
CA GLU A 305 19.61 -6.08 -1.63
C GLU A 305 18.07 -6.09 -1.57
N ALA A 306 17.44 -7.26 -1.66
CA ALA A 306 15.99 -7.41 -1.48
C ALA A 306 15.52 -7.01 -0.07
N PHE A 307 16.22 -7.45 0.99
CA PHE A 307 15.91 -7.03 2.36
C PHE A 307 16.04 -5.52 2.52
N LEU A 308 17.15 -4.95 2.04
CA LEU A 308 17.42 -3.53 2.14
C LEU A 308 16.37 -2.70 1.41
N VAL A 309 16.12 -2.99 0.13
CA VAL A 309 15.18 -2.21 -0.65
C VAL A 309 13.76 -2.39 -0.10
N GLY A 310 13.39 -3.57 0.41
CA GLY A 310 12.13 -3.75 1.13
C GLY A 310 12.03 -2.91 2.41
N LEU A 311 13.14 -2.59 3.05
CA LEU A 311 13.14 -1.72 4.23
C LEU A 311 12.97 -0.23 3.90
N VAL A 312 13.32 0.18 2.67
CA VAL A 312 13.31 1.60 2.26
C VAL A 312 12.40 1.88 1.06
N HIS A 313 11.68 0.90 0.53
CA HIS A 313 10.83 1.02 -0.67
C HIS A 313 9.80 2.14 -0.53
N ASP A 314 9.43 2.43 0.72
CA ASP A 314 8.41 3.40 1.12
C ASP A 314 8.96 4.66 1.81
N ALA A 315 10.26 4.91 1.68
CA ALA A 315 10.90 6.10 2.25
C ALA A 315 10.27 7.43 1.76
N GLY A 316 9.59 7.43 0.61
CA GLY A 316 8.81 8.55 0.09
C GLY A 316 7.68 9.00 1.02
N ARG A 317 7.12 8.11 1.83
CA ARG A 317 6.10 8.46 2.84
C ARG A 317 6.63 9.36 3.95
N LEU A 318 7.95 9.36 4.19
CA LEU A 318 8.60 10.34 5.06
C LEU A 318 8.37 11.76 4.53
N LEU A 319 8.40 11.99 3.21
CA LEU A 319 8.11 13.29 2.62
C LEU A 319 6.64 13.67 2.77
N LEU A 320 5.74 12.72 2.55
CA LEU A 320 4.30 12.94 2.70
C LEU A 320 3.94 13.31 4.15
N SER A 321 4.58 12.69 5.14
CA SER A 321 4.37 13.01 6.56
C SER A 321 4.85 14.41 6.98
N LEU A 322 5.69 15.05 6.15
CA LEU A 322 6.20 16.41 6.38
C LEU A 322 5.33 17.49 5.70
N LEU A 323 4.27 17.11 4.99
CA LEU A 323 3.32 18.05 4.40
C LEU A 323 2.55 18.83 5.47
N PRO A 324 1.93 19.97 5.10
CA PRO A 324 1.00 20.68 5.98
C PRO A 324 -0.05 19.76 6.59
N ARG A 325 -0.41 20.02 7.85
CA ARG A 325 -1.27 19.17 8.66
C ARG A 325 -2.59 18.84 7.96
N GLU A 326 -3.24 19.81 7.33
CA GLU A 326 -4.51 19.56 6.63
C GLU A 326 -4.38 18.58 5.44
N ILE A 327 -3.21 18.51 4.82
CA ILE A 327 -2.92 17.59 3.71
C ILE A 327 -2.65 16.18 4.25
N VAL A 328 -1.89 16.07 5.34
CA VAL A 328 -1.66 14.79 6.04
C VAL A 328 -2.99 14.23 6.57
N GLU A 329 -3.86 15.07 7.12
CA GLU A 329 -5.18 14.66 7.58
C GLU A 329 -6.08 14.21 6.42
N LEU A 330 -5.96 14.79 5.23
CA LEU A 330 -6.66 14.28 4.03
C LEU A 330 -6.13 12.90 3.63
N HIS A 331 -4.81 12.75 3.57
CA HIS A 331 -4.18 11.46 3.24
C HIS A 331 -4.69 10.35 4.16
N ALA A 332 -4.62 10.58 5.48
CA ALA A 332 -5.13 9.66 6.49
C ALA A 332 -6.61 9.33 6.27
N ARG A 333 -7.48 10.35 6.10
CA ARG A 333 -8.91 10.12 5.86
C ARG A 333 -9.18 9.26 4.63
N VAL A 334 -8.51 9.52 3.50
CA VAL A 334 -8.68 8.73 2.27
C VAL A 334 -8.33 7.26 2.53
N THR A 335 -7.23 7.00 3.25
CA THR A 335 -6.80 5.64 3.57
C THR A 335 -7.70 4.94 4.59
N GLU A 336 -8.12 5.63 5.65
CA GLU A 336 -9.04 5.12 6.68
C GLU A 336 -10.41 4.78 6.09
N GLN A 337 -10.84 5.54 5.08
CA GLN A 337 -12.09 5.33 4.35
C GLN A 337 -12.02 4.22 3.29
N GLY A 338 -10.88 3.52 3.18
CA GLY A 338 -10.71 2.37 2.30
C GLY A 338 -10.24 2.71 0.89
N GLY A 339 -9.77 3.94 0.64
CA GLY A 339 -8.96 4.27 -0.52
C GLY A 339 -7.53 3.71 -0.38
N PRO A 340 -6.88 3.23 -1.46
CA PRO A 340 -5.50 2.76 -1.40
C PRO A 340 -4.54 3.94 -1.17
N ALA A 341 -3.38 3.66 -0.54
CA ALA A 341 -2.36 4.68 -0.28
C ALA A 341 -1.93 5.42 -1.56
N LEU A 342 -1.78 4.69 -2.67
CA LEU A 342 -1.47 5.27 -3.98
C LEU A 342 -2.47 6.36 -4.40
N MET A 343 -3.76 6.13 -4.20
CA MET A 343 -4.79 7.14 -4.50
C MET A 343 -4.65 8.36 -3.60
N ALA A 344 -4.44 8.16 -2.31
CA ALA A 344 -4.23 9.25 -1.35
C ALA A 344 -3.02 10.11 -1.75
N ASP A 345 -1.91 9.49 -2.13
CA ASP A 345 -0.68 10.17 -2.55
C ASP A 345 -0.88 11.04 -3.79
N LEU A 346 -1.58 10.51 -4.79
CA LEU A 346 -1.93 11.22 -6.01
C LEU A 346 -2.82 12.43 -5.70
N LEU A 347 -3.80 12.29 -4.79
CA LEU A 347 -4.65 13.40 -4.37
C LEU A 347 -3.88 14.46 -3.57
N VAL A 348 -2.87 14.10 -2.79
CA VAL A 348 -2.13 15.09 -1.98
C VAL A 348 -0.94 15.71 -2.69
N SER A 349 -0.25 14.98 -3.56
CA SER A 349 1.06 15.38 -4.10
C SER A 349 1.21 15.21 -5.62
N GLY A 350 0.30 14.47 -6.25
CA GLY A 350 0.26 14.26 -7.70
C GLY A 350 1.22 13.21 -8.23
N VAL A 351 1.97 12.58 -7.33
CA VAL A 351 2.87 11.45 -7.55
C VAL A 351 2.64 10.44 -6.42
N ASP A 352 2.92 9.17 -6.66
CA ASP A 352 2.80 8.15 -5.62
C ASP A 352 4.05 8.09 -4.72
N HIS A 353 3.93 7.38 -3.59
CA HIS A 353 5.04 7.18 -2.67
C HIS A 353 6.23 6.42 -3.28
N ALA A 354 6.02 5.58 -4.30
CA ALA A 354 7.10 4.86 -4.99
C ALA A 354 8.02 5.81 -5.76
N GLU A 355 7.44 6.72 -6.55
CA GLU A 355 8.16 7.79 -7.24
C GLU A 355 8.90 8.69 -6.23
N LEU A 356 8.25 9.04 -5.11
CA LEU A 356 8.88 9.82 -4.03
C LEU A 356 10.02 9.07 -3.35
N SER A 357 9.88 7.77 -3.10
CA SER A 357 10.93 6.92 -2.56
C SER A 357 12.15 6.94 -3.45
N ALA A 358 11.98 6.82 -4.77
CA ALA A 358 13.09 6.92 -5.72
C ALA A 358 13.88 8.23 -5.54
N MET A 359 13.20 9.36 -5.29
CA MET A 359 13.85 10.64 -5.02
C MET A 359 14.66 10.62 -3.72
N VAL A 360 14.10 10.04 -2.66
CA VAL A 360 14.77 9.87 -1.36
C VAL A 360 16.00 8.98 -1.48
N LEU A 361 15.86 7.82 -2.12
CA LEU A 361 16.96 6.88 -2.34
C LEU A 361 18.08 7.49 -3.20
N LYS A 362 17.74 8.26 -4.25
CA LYS A 362 18.72 9.03 -5.05
C LYS A 362 19.49 10.02 -4.18
N LYS A 363 18.79 10.76 -3.30
CA LYS A 363 19.43 11.68 -2.36
C LYS A 363 20.36 10.95 -1.39
N TRP A 364 19.98 9.76 -0.95
CA TRP A 364 20.81 8.88 -0.11
C TRP A 364 21.89 8.11 -0.88
N LYS A 365 22.01 8.34 -2.21
CA LYS A 365 23.02 7.77 -3.10
C LYS A 365 22.97 6.24 -3.18
N PHE A 366 21.76 5.68 -3.16
CA PHE A 366 21.56 4.26 -3.44
C PHE A 366 21.96 3.93 -4.89
N PRO A 367 22.40 2.69 -5.17
CA PRO A 367 22.57 2.18 -6.53
C PRO A 367 21.29 2.34 -7.37
N GLU A 368 21.44 2.68 -8.66
CA GLU A 368 20.29 2.99 -9.53
C GLU A 368 19.31 1.82 -9.67
N HIS A 369 19.77 0.57 -9.62
CA HIS A 369 18.88 -0.59 -9.71
C HIS A 369 17.99 -0.78 -8.46
N LEU A 370 18.46 -0.37 -7.27
CA LEU A 370 17.63 -0.36 -6.06
C LEU A 370 16.64 0.82 -6.07
N VAL A 371 17.07 1.94 -6.64
CA VAL A 371 16.22 3.11 -6.86
C VAL A 371 15.10 2.77 -7.85
N GLU A 372 15.41 2.08 -8.95
CA GLU A 372 14.43 1.58 -9.92
C GLU A 372 13.45 0.61 -9.27
N ALA A 373 13.95 -0.35 -8.49
CA ALA A 373 13.10 -1.30 -7.76
C ALA A 373 12.09 -0.59 -6.85
N ALA A 374 12.54 0.42 -6.08
CA ALA A 374 11.66 1.22 -5.25
C ALA A 374 10.73 2.13 -6.07
N ALA A 375 11.13 2.63 -7.24
CA ALA A 375 10.29 3.47 -8.09
C ALA A 375 9.15 2.68 -8.77
N LEU A 376 9.38 1.41 -9.06
CA LEU A 376 8.51 0.59 -9.90
C LEU A 376 7.85 -0.57 -9.13
N HIS A 377 7.85 -0.55 -7.80
CA HIS A 377 7.26 -1.66 -7.04
C HIS A 377 5.75 -1.81 -7.26
N HIS A 378 5.00 -0.73 -7.53
CA HIS A 378 3.59 -0.78 -7.99
C HIS A 378 3.41 -1.09 -9.48
N LYS A 379 4.50 -1.06 -10.25
CA LYS A 379 4.54 -1.27 -11.71
C LYS A 379 5.68 -2.21 -12.12
N PRO A 380 5.81 -3.41 -11.49
CA PRO A 380 6.98 -4.27 -11.64
C PRO A 380 7.20 -4.74 -13.08
N GLU A 381 6.16 -4.75 -13.92
CA GLU A 381 6.22 -5.04 -15.35
C GLU A 381 7.12 -4.08 -16.13
N LEU A 382 7.23 -2.82 -15.69
CA LEU A 382 8.07 -1.79 -16.31
C LEU A 382 9.54 -1.92 -15.91
N SER A 383 9.83 -2.59 -14.79
CA SER A 383 11.18 -2.85 -14.31
C SER A 383 11.87 -3.92 -15.17
N ARG A 384 13.17 -3.71 -15.43
CA ARG A 384 14.01 -4.73 -16.08
C ARG A 384 14.58 -5.72 -15.07
N GLU A 385 14.66 -5.31 -13.81
CA GLU A 385 15.22 -6.08 -12.72
C GLU A 385 14.14 -6.83 -11.91
N PRO A 386 14.46 -8.01 -11.35
CA PRO A 386 13.51 -8.82 -10.59
C PRO A 386 13.10 -8.21 -9.24
N LEU A 387 13.90 -7.29 -8.69
CA LEU A 387 13.66 -6.70 -7.36
C LEU A 387 12.31 -5.98 -7.26
N ALA A 388 11.85 -5.29 -8.29
CA ALA A 388 10.51 -4.65 -8.27
C ALA A 388 9.39 -5.70 -8.15
N SER A 389 9.52 -6.83 -8.86
CA SER A 389 8.57 -7.96 -8.75
C SER A 389 8.62 -8.61 -7.37
N ILE A 390 9.80 -8.67 -6.74
CA ILE A 390 9.95 -9.18 -5.36
C ILE A 390 9.22 -8.26 -4.37
N LEU A 391 9.42 -6.94 -4.48
CA LEU A 391 8.73 -5.96 -3.63
C LEU A 391 7.21 -6.03 -3.80
N TYR A 392 6.75 -6.07 -5.05
CA TYR A 392 5.32 -6.18 -5.35
C TYR A 392 4.66 -7.40 -4.68
N LEU A 393 5.27 -8.59 -4.82
CA LEU A 393 4.74 -9.79 -4.17
C LEU A 393 4.88 -9.74 -2.65
N ALA A 394 5.94 -9.12 -2.12
CA ALA A 394 6.12 -8.94 -0.69
C ALA A 394 5.04 -8.04 -0.08
N GLU A 395 4.65 -6.95 -0.75
CA GLU A 395 3.55 -6.09 -0.31
C GLU A 395 2.21 -6.82 -0.30
N ILE A 396 1.91 -7.58 -1.36
CA ILE A 396 0.70 -8.40 -1.42
C ILE A 396 0.66 -9.40 -0.26
N LEU A 397 1.77 -10.11 -0.01
CA LEU A 397 1.87 -11.07 1.09
C LEU A 397 1.80 -10.41 2.47
N SER A 398 2.22 -9.14 2.60
CA SER A 398 2.08 -8.38 3.84
C SER A 398 0.62 -8.00 4.15
N GLY A 399 -0.28 -8.10 3.17
CA GLY A 399 -1.68 -7.69 3.29
C GLY A 399 -1.87 -6.17 3.30
N ALA A 400 -0.83 -5.40 2.95
CA ALA A 400 -0.92 -3.95 2.86
C ALA A 400 -1.80 -3.53 1.68
N LYS A 401 -2.65 -2.51 1.89
CA LYS A 401 -3.62 -2.01 0.90
C LYS A 401 -3.10 -0.76 0.22
N GLU A 402 -1.98 -0.89 -0.46
CA GLU A 402 -1.22 0.27 -0.95
C GLU A 402 -1.51 0.59 -2.41
N ASP A 403 -1.61 -0.44 -3.24
CA ASP A 403 -1.79 -0.36 -4.69
C ASP A 403 -3.27 -0.49 -5.11
N ILE A 404 -3.57 -0.01 -6.32
CA ILE A 404 -4.76 -0.39 -7.07
C ILE A 404 -4.45 -1.75 -7.74
N HIS A 405 -4.98 -2.81 -7.13
CA HIS A 405 -4.68 -4.18 -7.54
C HIS A 405 -5.06 -4.47 -9.00
N ALA A 406 -4.13 -5.11 -9.71
CA ALA A 406 -4.36 -5.72 -11.01
C ALA A 406 -3.82 -7.15 -11.05
N GLY A 407 -4.71 -8.16 -11.15
CA GLY A 407 -4.32 -9.58 -11.11
C GLY A 407 -3.26 -9.97 -12.14
N THR A 408 -3.24 -9.30 -13.29
CA THR A 408 -2.23 -9.51 -14.35
C THR A 408 -0.80 -9.19 -13.90
N ARG A 409 -0.61 -8.28 -12.94
CA ARG A 409 0.72 -7.96 -12.39
C ARG A 409 1.24 -9.05 -11.48
N ILE A 410 0.35 -9.69 -10.71
CA ILE A 410 0.71 -10.82 -9.83
C ILE A 410 1.24 -11.96 -10.69
N ASP A 411 0.53 -12.31 -11.75
CA ASP A 411 0.94 -13.35 -12.70
C ASP A 411 2.27 -13.03 -13.38
N ALA A 412 2.45 -11.77 -13.82
CA ALA A 412 3.70 -11.31 -14.41
C ALA A 412 4.88 -11.37 -13.42
N ALA A 413 4.68 -10.93 -12.18
CA ALA A 413 5.69 -10.97 -11.13
C ALA A 413 6.06 -12.41 -10.75
N MET A 414 5.07 -13.29 -10.54
CA MET A 414 5.30 -14.72 -10.28
C MET A 414 6.07 -15.39 -11.43
N THR A 415 5.67 -15.12 -12.68
CA THR A 415 6.34 -15.66 -13.86
C THR A 415 7.80 -15.24 -13.92
N ARG A 416 8.10 -13.95 -13.67
CA ARG A 416 9.47 -13.43 -13.66
C ARG A 416 10.32 -14.05 -12.56
N LEU A 417 9.73 -14.37 -11.41
CA LEU A 417 10.42 -14.93 -10.26
C LEU A 417 10.42 -16.47 -10.23
N HIS A 418 9.84 -17.12 -11.24
CA HIS A 418 9.69 -18.57 -11.30
C HIS A 418 8.95 -19.16 -10.07
N LEU A 419 8.00 -18.40 -9.53
CA LEU A 419 7.19 -18.79 -8.37
C LEU A 419 5.81 -19.28 -8.81
N THR A 420 5.24 -20.18 -8.02
CA THR A 420 3.86 -20.65 -8.17
C THR A 420 2.93 -20.02 -7.12
N ALA A 421 1.63 -20.11 -7.37
CA ALA A 421 0.60 -19.80 -6.38
C ALA A 421 0.84 -20.48 -5.03
N GLN A 422 1.21 -21.76 -5.04
CA GLN A 422 1.47 -22.53 -3.82
C GLN A 422 2.69 -21.98 -3.07
N ASP A 423 3.71 -21.50 -3.78
CA ASP A 423 4.87 -20.89 -3.14
C ASP A 423 4.50 -19.65 -2.35
N LEU A 424 3.56 -18.83 -2.85
CA LEU A 424 3.07 -17.65 -2.14
C LEU A 424 2.27 -18.02 -0.88
N VAL A 425 1.41 -19.04 -0.98
CA VAL A 425 0.64 -19.57 0.18
C VAL A 425 1.59 -20.12 1.25
N ASP A 426 2.61 -20.88 0.86
CA ASP A 426 3.59 -21.43 1.81
C ASP A 426 4.41 -20.34 2.52
N LEU A 427 4.51 -19.15 1.91
CA LEU A 427 5.24 -17.99 2.44
C LEU A 427 4.36 -17.10 3.31
N SER A 428 3.05 -16.96 3.04
CA SER A 428 2.14 -16.18 3.88
C SER A 428 2.04 -16.73 5.31
N ASP A 429 2.27 -18.02 5.49
CA ASP A 429 2.22 -18.70 6.79
C ASP A 429 3.52 -18.58 7.60
N ARG A 430 4.56 -17.94 7.05
CA ARG A 430 5.90 -17.85 7.67
C ARG A 430 6.24 -16.43 8.08
N THR A 431 5.90 -16.05 9.31
CA THR A 431 6.52 -14.90 9.96
C THR A 431 7.91 -15.28 10.49
N SER A 432 8.93 -14.45 10.25
CA SER A 432 10.26 -14.63 10.84
C SER A 432 10.25 -14.15 12.29
N PRO A 433 10.42 -15.05 13.27
CA PRO A 433 10.19 -14.69 14.65
C PRO A 433 11.36 -13.85 15.24
N ALA A 434 12.47 -13.70 14.50
CA ALA A 434 13.56 -12.76 14.79
C ALA A 434 13.14 -11.29 14.71
N ILE A 435 12.29 -10.96 13.74
CA ILE A 435 11.87 -9.60 13.45
C ILE A 435 10.72 -9.17 14.36
N ASP A 436 9.93 -10.10 14.89
CA ASP A 436 8.97 -9.82 15.96
C ASP A 436 9.63 -9.19 17.20
N ALA A 437 10.90 -9.51 17.48
CA ALA A 437 11.67 -8.85 18.53
C ALA A 437 12.01 -7.37 18.18
N ILE A 438 12.25 -7.03 16.91
CA ILE A 438 12.52 -5.65 16.44
C ILE A 438 11.24 -4.83 16.24
N ARG A 439 10.12 -5.48 15.88
CA ARG A 439 8.78 -4.87 15.74
C ARG A 439 8.34 -4.12 17.01
N GLY A 440 8.98 -4.41 18.13
CA GLY A 440 8.74 -3.80 19.43
C GLY A 440 7.84 -4.70 20.27
N ALA A 441 8.45 -5.69 20.94
CA ALA A 441 7.83 -6.28 22.12
C ALA A 441 8.02 -5.32 23.31
N ALA A 442 7.14 -4.30 23.36
CA ALA A 442 6.55 -3.71 24.56
C ALA A 442 5.43 -2.74 24.14
#